data_AF-A0AAP3WIW7-F1
#
_entry.id   AF-A0AAP3WIW7-F1
#
_cell.length_a   1.000
_cell.length_b   1.000
_cell.length_c   1.000
_cell.angle_alpha   90.00
_cell.angle_beta   90.00
_cell.angle_gamma   90.00
#
_symmetry.space_group_name_H-M   'P 1'
#
loop_
_entity.id
_entity.type
_entity.pdbx_description
1 polymer ?
#
loop_
_entity_poly.entity_id
_entity_poly.type
_entity_poly.pdbx_seq_one_letter_code
_entity_poly.pdbx_strand_id
1 'polypeptide(L)'
;MEESKELQGFYRIFRAVVYVSVLMEFFEYAIDPAMLDHWGGILCDIHGRIKRWAIYNDGNLVYSKVATVLLICITCIGTRAKKHLEFNARRQVLYPLVSGFALLVLSVWLFGHPMETRFYTLPLNIILYMAVSLTGVILVHVALDNISKFLKEGLMKDRFNFENESFEQCEELIETPYSVNIPMRYYYKGKFRKGWTNITNCFRGTWVVGTPGS
;
A
#
# COMPACT_ATOMS: atom_id res chain seq x y z
N MET A 1 8.81 15.79 4.10
CA MET A 1 9.83 15.08 3.31
C MET A 1 9.20 14.76 1.97
N GLU A 2 9.49 15.56 0.95
CA GLU A 2 9.04 15.32 -0.43
C GLU A 2 9.68 14.04 -0.99
N GLU A 3 8.95 13.33 -1.85
CA GLU A 3 9.46 12.11 -2.50
C GLU A 3 10.69 12.43 -3.34
N SER A 4 11.75 11.63 -3.22
CA SER A 4 12.82 11.61 -4.23
C SER A 4 12.19 11.21 -5.57
N LYS A 5 12.42 12.01 -6.63
CA LYS A 5 11.93 11.74 -8.00
C LYS A 5 12.28 10.33 -8.49
N GLU A 6 13.38 9.76 -7.99
CA GLU A 6 13.83 8.41 -8.32
C GLU A 6 12.86 7.34 -7.82
N LEU A 7 12.31 7.51 -6.60
CA LEU A 7 11.36 6.57 -6.01
C LEU A 7 10.05 6.52 -6.81
N GLN A 8 9.57 7.68 -7.26
CA GLN A 8 8.40 7.76 -8.15
C GLN A 8 8.67 7.09 -9.50
N GLY A 9 9.89 7.25 -10.04
CA GLY A 9 10.34 6.58 -11.26
C GLY A 9 10.32 5.05 -11.13
N PHE A 10 10.89 4.51 -10.06
CA PHE A 10 10.86 3.07 -9.77
C PHE A 10 9.44 2.53 -9.69
N TYR A 11 8.54 3.24 -9.00
CA TYR A 11 7.16 2.79 -8.87
C TYR A 11 6.42 2.73 -10.22
N ARG A 12 6.67 3.71 -11.09
CA ARG A 12 6.11 3.71 -12.44
C ARG A 12 6.60 2.51 -13.26
N ILE A 13 7.88 2.14 -13.11
CA ILE A 13 8.46 0.96 -13.76
C ILE A 13 7.82 -0.32 -13.22
N PHE A 14 7.71 -0.47 -11.91
CA PHE A 14 7.09 -1.65 -11.29
C PHE A 14 5.61 -1.82 -11.72
N ARG A 15 4.82 -0.74 -11.74
CA ARG A 15 3.46 -0.77 -12.27
C ARG A 15 3.42 -1.17 -13.74
N ALA A 16 4.33 -0.65 -14.56
CA ALA A 16 4.42 -1.02 -15.97
C ALA A 16 4.71 -2.51 -16.15
N VAL A 17 5.58 -3.10 -15.33
CA VAL A 17 5.88 -4.54 -15.36
C VAL A 17 4.64 -5.39 -15.09
N VAL A 18 3.78 -4.98 -14.14
CA VAL A 18 2.50 -5.67 -13.87
C VAL A 18 1.60 -5.64 -15.11
N TYR A 19 1.43 -4.48 -15.75
CA TYR A 19 0.60 -4.39 -16.96
C TYR A 19 1.18 -5.17 -18.13
N VAL A 20 2.50 -5.16 -18.31
CA VAL A 20 3.19 -5.98 -19.31
C VAL A 20 2.96 -7.47 -19.04
N SER A 21 3.01 -7.91 -17.78
CA SER A 21 2.73 -9.32 -17.43
C SER A 21 1.29 -9.74 -17.78
N VAL A 22 0.30 -8.86 -17.57
CA VAL A 22 -1.10 -9.13 -17.96
C VAL A 22 -1.26 -9.16 -19.48
N LEU A 23 -0.58 -8.27 -20.20
CA LEU A 23 -0.59 -8.28 -21.67
C LEU A 23 0.04 -9.55 -22.24
N MET A 24 1.13 -10.04 -21.62
CA MET A 24 1.76 -11.30 -21.99
C MET A 24 0.83 -12.50 -21.71
N GLU A 25 0.09 -12.48 -20.59
CA GLU A 25 -0.94 -13.49 -20.29
C GLU A 25 -2.06 -13.49 -21.36
N PHE A 26 -2.50 -12.33 -21.83
CA PHE A 26 -3.47 -12.24 -22.92
C PHE A 26 -2.90 -12.71 -24.24
N PHE A 27 -1.66 -12.37 -24.55
CA PHE A 27 -1.00 -12.82 -25.78
C PHE A 27 -0.84 -14.35 -25.82
N GLU A 28 -0.59 -14.98 -24.67
CA GLU A 28 -0.39 -16.43 -24.59
C GLU A 28 -1.72 -17.22 -24.58
N TYR A 29 -2.74 -16.74 -23.86
CA TYR A 29 -3.96 -17.52 -23.63
C TYR A 29 -5.20 -17.05 -24.42
N ALA A 30 -5.22 -15.80 -24.89
CA ALA A 30 -6.38 -15.23 -25.58
C ALA A 30 -6.20 -15.14 -27.11
N ILE A 31 -4.98 -15.26 -27.62
CA ILE A 31 -4.67 -15.08 -29.04
C ILE A 31 -4.15 -16.40 -29.60
N ASP A 32 -4.93 -17.02 -30.48
CA ASP A 32 -4.44 -18.15 -31.27
C ASP A 32 -3.37 -17.66 -32.26
N PRO A 33 -2.14 -18.23 -32.24
CA PRO A 33 -1.07 -17.80 -33.14
C PRO A 33 -1.42 -17.99 -34.62
N ALA A 34 -2.34 -18.91 -34.93
CA ALA A 34 -2.88 -19.13 -36.28
C ALA A 34 -3.68 -17.94 -36.84
N MET A 35 -4.21 -17.05 -35.99
CA MET A 35 -4.89 -15.83 -36.42
C MET A 35 -3.94 -14.70 -36.82
N LEU A 36 -2.68 -14.74 -36.36
CA LEU A 36 -1.65 -13.71 -36.58
C LEU A 36 -0.64 -14.09 -37.68
N ASP A 37 -0.91 -15.17 -38.41
CA ASP A 37 0.00 -15.77 -39.40
C ASP A 37 0.25 -14.91 -40.66
N HIS A 38 -0.17 -13.65 -40.65
CA HIS A 38 0.12 -12.68 -41.71
C HIS A 38 1.58 -12.19 -41.70
N TRP A 39 2.33 -12.46 -40.62
CA TRP A 39 3.71 -12.00 -40.38
C TRP A 39 4.76 -13.13 -40.47
N GLY A 40 4.54 -14.12 -41.34
CA GLY A 40 5.56 -15.11 -41.72
C GLY A 40 6.12 -15.94 -40.56
N GLY A 41 5.25 -16.39 -39.63
CA GLY A 41 5.63 -17.33 -38.56
C GLY A 41 6.47 -16.77 -37.40
N ILE A 42 6.95 -15.53 -37.46
CA ILE A 42 7.78 -14.93 -36.38
C ILE A 42 7.00 -14.85 -35.05
N LEU A 43 5.72 -14.46 -35.11
CA LEU A 43 4.86 -14.41 -33.93
C LEU A 43 4.59 -15.81 -33.35
N CYS A 44 4.45 -16.82 -34.20
CA CYS A 44 4.28 -18.22 -33.78
C CYS A 44 5.56 -18.74 -33.07
N ASP A 45 6.74 -18.38 -33.56
CA ASP A 45 8.03 -18.74 -32.95
C ASP A 45 8.26 -18.04 -31.60
N ILE A 46 7.86 -16.78 -31.48
CA ILE A 46 7.92 -16.01 -30.23
C ILE A 46 6.94 -16.60 -29.22
N HIS A 47 5.70 -16.86 -29.63
CA HIS A 47 4.68 -17.52 -28.81
C HIS A 47 5.18 -18.88 -28.29
N GLY A 48 5.68 -19.77 -29.16
CA GLY A 48 6.25 -21.06 -28.76
C GLY A 48 7.52 -20.99 -27.90
N ARG A 49 8.23 -19.85 -27.87
CA ARG A 49 9.35 -19.60 -26.94
C ARG A 49 8.88 -19.14 -25.57
N ILE A 50 7.87 -18.26 -25.52
CA ILE A 50 7.27 -17.77 -24.28
C ILE A 50 6.51 -18.90 -23.57
N LYS A 51 5.80 -19.73 -24.34
CA LYS A 51 5.09 -20.93 -23.88
C LYS A 51 5.96 -21.94 -23.11
N ARG A 52 7.26 -21.98 -23.42
CA ARG A 52 8.23 -22.83 -22.73
C ARG A 52 8.59 -22.35 -21.32
N TRP A 53 8.24 -21.12 -20.94
CA TRP A 53 8.45 -20.65 -19.59
C TRP A 53 7.47 -21.33 -18.64
N ALA A 54 7.96 -21.76 -17.47
CA ALA A 54 7.17 -22.51 -16.48
C ALA A 54 5.88 -21.81 -16.01
N ILE A 55 5.79 -20.49 -16.21
CA ILE A 55 4.63 -19.64 -15.87
C ILE A 55 3.52 -19.73 -16.93
N TYR A 56 3.88 -20.03 -18.18
CA TYR A 56 3.01 -19.97 -19.37
C TYR A 56 2.81 -21.34 -20.05
N ASN A 57 3.25 -22.42 -19.39
CA ASN A 57 3.11 -23.77 -19.92
C ASN A 57 1.62 -24.18 -20.01
N ASP A 58 1.25 -24.91 -21.07
CA ASP A 58 -0.13 -25.27 -21.40
C ASP A 58 -0.89 -25.88 -20.20
N GLY A 59 -2.10 -25.36 -19.94
CA GLY A 59 -3.03 -25.89 -18.94
C GLY A 59 -2.91 -25.30 -17.53
N ASN A 60 -1.93 -24.43 -17.27
CA ASN A 60 -1.65 -23.88 -15.95
C ASN A 60 -1.99 -22.38 -15.81
N LEU A 61 -3.17 -21.96 -16.30
CA LEU A 61 -3.68 -20.58 -16.20
C LEU A 61 -3.60 -20.02 -14.76
N VAL A 62 -3.83 -20.89 -13.77
CA VAL A 62 -3.77 -20.54 -12.34
C VAL A 62 -2.35 -20.10 -11.94
N TYR A 63 -1.29 -20.70 -12.48
CA TYR A 63 0.09 -20.31 -12.17
C TYR A 63 0.43 -18.93 -12.73
N SER A 64 -0.04 -18.59 -13.94
CA SER A 64 0.10 -17.24 -14.49
C SER A 64 -0.58 -16.20 -13.59
N LYS A 65 -1.80 -16.49 -13.13
CA LYS A 65 -2.53 -15.59 -12.21
C LYS A 65 -1.88 -15.47 -10.84
N VAL A 66 -1.33 -16.55 -10.30
CA VAL A 66 -0.57 -16.50 -9.05
C VAL A 66 0.71 -15.67 -9.24
N ALA A 67 1.41 -15.82 -10.38
CA ALA A 67 2.60 -15.02 -10.68
C ALA A 67 2.28 -13.53 -10.82
N THR A 68 1.16 -13.16 -11.47
CA THR A 68 0.73 -11.76 -11.56
C THR A 68 0.35 -11.19 -10.19
N VAL A 69 -0.35 -11.95 -9.34
CA VAL A 69 -0.64 -11.55 -7.95
C VAL A 69 0.64 -11.40 -7.12
N LEU A 70 1.61 -12.31 -7.26
CA LEU A 70 2.91 -12.19 -6.59
C LEU A 70 3.68 -10.94 -7.04
N LEU A 71 3.69 -10.63 -8.34
CA LEU A 71 4.27 -9.40 -8.86
C LEU A 71 3.58 -8.18 -8.26
N ILE A 72 2.25 -8.16 -8.20
CA ILE A 72 1.49 -7.09 -7.54
C ILE A 72 1.94 -6.94 -6.08
N CYS A 73 2.03 -8.02 -5.30
CA CYS A 73 2.52 -7.97 -3.93
C CYS A 73 3.92 -7.34 -3.81
N ILE A 74 4.86 -7.72 -4.68
CA ILE A 74 6.21 -7.14 -4.73
C ILE A 74 6.14 -5.64 -5.03
N THR A 75 5.32 -5.23 -6.01
CA THR A 75 5.15 -3.81 -6.34
C THR A 75 4.53 -2.99 -5.21
N CYS A 76 3.61 -3.60 -4.45
CA CYS A 76 2.94 -2.95 -3.32
C CYS A 76 3.87 -2.80 -2.10
N ILE A 77 4.78 -3.74 -1.83
CA ILE A 77 5.76 -3.61 -0.74
C ILE A 77 6.64 -2.37 -0.92
N GLY A 78 6.89 -1.95 -2.16
CA GLY A 78 7.67 -0.75 -2.48
C GLY A 78 6.97 0.58 -2.17
N THR A 79 5.66 0.62 -1.97
CA THR A 79 4.93 1.90 -1.88
C THR A 79 5.04 2.56 -0.52
N ARG A 80 5.34 3.86 -0.47
CA ARG A 80 5.31 4.63 0.78
C ARG A 80 3.95 5.30 0.94
N ALA A 81 3.43 5.25 2.16
CA ALA A 81 2.23 5.99 2.52
C ALA A 81 2.51 7.50 2.50
N LYS A 82 1.64 8.27 1.84
CA LYS A 82 1.53 9.71 2.05
C LYS A 82 0.57 9.91 3.22
N LYS A 83 1.04 10.60 4.27
CA LYS A 83 0.21 10.99 5.40
C LYS A 83 -1.02 11.74 4.91
N HIS A 84 -2.17 11.43 5.51
CA HIS A 84 -3.51 11.96 5.29
C HIS A 84 -4.35 11.20 4.27
N LEU A 85 -5.00 10.13 4.73
CA LEU A 85 -6.32 9.74 4.27
C LEU A 85 -7.20 9.49 5.50
N GLU A 86 -8.39 10.09 5.57
CA GLU A 86 -9.44 9.63 6.47
C GLU A 86 -9.85 8.22 6.02
N PHE A 87 -9.16 7.22 6.56
CA PHE A 87 -9.12 5.89 5.96
C PHE A 87 -10.24 5.01 6.51
N ASN A 88 -11.31 4.86 5.74
CA ASN A 88 -12.30 3.80 5.98
C ASN A 88 -11.78 2.47 5.44
N ALA A 89 -11.03 1.74 6.27
CA ALA A 89 -10.39 0.46 5.92
C ALA A 89 -11.35 -0.54 5.24
N ARG A 90 -12.62 -0.61 5.68
CA ARG A 90 -13.60 -1.50 5.05
C ARG A 90 -13.93 -1.11 3.60
N ARG A 91 -14.04 0.18 3.30
CA ARG A 91 -14.49 0.64 1.98
C ARG A 91 -13.38 0.69 0.94
N GLN A 92 -12.17 1.05 1.37
CA GLN A 92 -11.02 1.25 0.47
C GLN A 92 -10.12 0.02 0.33
N VAL A 93 -10.20 -0.93 1.27
CA VAL A 93 -9.39 -2.17 1.24
C VAL A 93 -10.26 -3.41 1.08
N LEU A 94 -11.25 -3.62 1.95
CA LEU A 94 -11.96 -4.89 1.98
C LEU A 94 -12.83 -5.12 0.74
N TYR A 95 -13.68 -4.16 0.35
CA TYR A 95 -14.53 -4.34 -0.83
C TYR A 95 -13.74 -4.54 -2.13
N PRO A 96 -12.73 -3.71 -2.45
CA PRO A 96 -11.94 -3.90 -3.68
C PRO A 96 -11.13 -5.20 -3.69
N LEU A 97 -10.65 -5.66 -2.53
CA LEU A 97 -9.92 -6.92 -2.43
C LEU A 97 -10.83 -8.12 -2.69
N VAL A 98 -11.98 -8.17 -2.01
CA VAL A 98 -12.93 -9.28 -2.15
C VAL A 98 -13.53 -9.31 -3.56
N SER A 99 -13.92 -8.15 -4.10
CA SER A 99 -14.45 -8.08 -5.46
C SER A 99 -13.38 -8.39 -6.51
N GLY A 100 -12.15 -7.92 -6.33
CA GLY A 100 -11.02 -8.23 -7.21
C GLY A 100 -10.70 -9.72 -7.25
N PHE A 101 -10.63 -10.38 -6.08
CA PHE A 101 -10.39 -11.83 -6.01
C PHE A 101 -11.55 -12.65 -6.60
N ALA A 102 -12.79 -12.24 -6.34
CA ALA A 102 -13.98 -12.86 -6.94
C ALA A 102 -13.96 -12.74 -8.48
N LEU A 103 -13.55 -11.59 -9.03
CA LEU A 103 -13.40 -11.42 -10.48
C LEU A 103 -12.26 -12.27 -11.05
N LEU A 104 -11.16 -12.44 -10.34
CA LEU A 104 -10.08 -13.35 -10.77
C LEU A 104 -10.56 -14.81 -10.82
N VAL A 105 -11.31 -15.28 -9.81
CA VAL A 105 -11.92 -16.62 -9.82
C VAL A 105 -12.93 -16.75 -10.95
N LEU A 106 -13.77 -15.73 -11.15
CA LEU A 106 -14.73 -15.67 -12.26
C LEU A 106 -14.03 -15.72 -13.62
N SER A 107 -12.86 -15.08 -13.77
CA SER A 107 -12.07 -15.15 -15.01
C SER A 107 -11.60 -16.57 -15.32
N VAL A 108 -11.12 -17.32 -14.31
CA VAL A 108 -10.72 -18.72 -14.48
C VAL A 108 -11.92 -19.60 -14.84
N TRP A 109 -13.06 -19.36 -14.21
CA TRP A 109 -14.30 -20.07 -14.50
C TRP A 109 -14.83 -19.80 -15.92
N LEU A 110 -14.80 -18.54 -16.37
CA LEU A 110 -15.19 -18.15 -17.73
C LEU A 110 -14.26 -18.70 -18.81
N PHE A 111 -12.99 -18.92 -18.50
CA PHE A 111 -12.05 -19.58 -19.40
C PHE A 111 -12.32 -21.08 -19.53
N GLY A 112 -12.77 -21.73 -18.45
CA GLY A 112 -13.08 -23.17 -18.43
C GLY A 112 -14.42 -23.55 -19.06
N HIS A 113 -15.37 -22.63 -19.16
CA HIS A 113 -16.61 -22.83 -19.91
C HIS A 113 -16.42 -22.32 -21.34
N PRO A 114 -16.58 -23.13 -22.41
CA PRO A 114 -16.66 -22.63 -23.77
C PRO A 114 -18.11 -22.22 -24.11
N MET A 115 -18.35 -20.96 -24.48
CA MET A 115 -19.61 -20.50 -25.08
C MET A 115 -19.45 -20.48 -26.59
N GLU A 116 -20.47 -20.96 -27.28
CA GLU A 116 -20.49 -21.09 -28.74
C GLU A 116 -20.69 -19.76 -29.47
N THR A 117 -21.05 -18.68 -28.76
CA THR A 117 -21.20 -17.34 -29.31
C THR A 117 -19.84 -16.74 -29.64
N ARG A 118 -19.58 -16.52 -30.93
CA ARG A 118 -18.37 -15.87 -31.44
C ARG A 118 -18.68 -14.41 -31.77
N PHE A 119 -17.81 -13.50 -31.34
CA PHE A 119 -17.89 -12.10 -31.73
C PHE A 119 -16.64 -11.79 -32.57
N TYR A 120 -16.83 -11.43 -33.84
CA TYR A 120 -15.76 -11.41 -34.85
C TYR A 120 -15.06 -12.78 -34.99
N THR A 121 -13.81 -12.89 -34.55
CA THR A 121 -12.94 -14.05 -34.73
C THR A 121 -12.58 -14.74 -33.41
N LEU A 122 -12.89 -14.12 -32.27
CA LEU A 122 -12.64 -14.66 -30.94
C LEU A 122 -13.96 -15.13 -30.30
N PRO A 123 -13.95 -16.27 -29.56
CA PRO A 123 -15.11 -16.67 -28.77
C PRO A 123 -15.39 -15.62 -27.68
N LEU A 124 -16.66 -15.34 -27.44
CA LEU A 124 -17.11 -14.31 -26.50
C LEU A 124 -16.55 -14.53 -25.08
N ASN A 125 -16.26 -15.78 -24.73
CA ASN A 125 -15.67 -16.13 -23.44
C ASN A 125 -14.24 -15.65 -23.28
N ILE A 126 -13.45 -15.59 -24.35
CA ILE A 126 -12.10 -15.04 -24.30
C ILE A 126 -12.15 -13.52 -24.13
N ILE A 127 -13.11 -12.85 -24.77
CA ILE A 127 -13.29 -11.40 -24.64
C ILE A 127 -13.74 -11.04 -23.21
N LEU A 128 -14.75 -11.76 -22.68
CA LEU A 128 -15.21 -11.60 -21.30
C LEU A 128 -14.10 -11.95 -20.30
N TYR A 129 -13.34 -13.01 -20.55
CA TYR A 129 -12.17 -13.38 -19.76
C TYR A 129 -11.16 -12.23 -19.67
N MET A 130 -10.78 -11.63 -20.80
CA MET A 130 -9.82 -10.51 -20.82
C MET A 130 -10.34 -9.31 -20.03
N ALA A 131 -11.59 -8.92 -20.25
CA ALA A 131 -12.19 -7.78 -19.56
C ALA A 131 -12.30 -8.00 -18.04
N VAL A 132 -12.76 -9.18 -17.62
CA VAL A 132 -12.93 -9.56 -16.21
C VAL A 132 -11.56 -9.73 -15.54
N SER A 133 -10.58 -10.33 -16.21
CA SER A 133 -9.22 -10.50 -15.70
C SER A 133 -8.51 -9.16 -15.51
N LEU A 134 -8.59 -8.25 -16.51
CA LEU A 134 -8.00 -6.91 -16.40
C LEU A 134 -8.62 -6.12 -15.24
N THR A 135 -9.95 -6.14 -15.14
CA THR A 135 -10.68 -5.46 -14.06
C THR A 135 -10.31 -6.04 -12.69
N GLY A 136 -10.23 -7.37 -12.58
CA GLY A 136 -9.81 -8.07 -11.36
C GLY A 136 -8.40 -7.72 -10.91
N VAL A 137 -7.43 -7.71 -11.84
CA VAL A 137 -6.04 -7.34 -11.56
C VAL A 137 -5.93 -5.88 -11.07
N ILE A 138 -6.62 -4.94 -11.73
CA ILE A 138 -6.60 -3.52 -11.32
C ILE A 138 -7.18 -3.37 -9.91
N LEU A 139 -8.31 -4.02 -9.60
CA LEU A 139 -8.93 -3.96 -8.28
C LEU A 139 -8.02 -4.54 -7.17
N VAL A 140 -7.42 -5.70 -7.43
CA VAL A 140 -6.47 -6.33 -6.49
C VAL A 140 -5.23 -5.44 -6.28
N HIS A 141 -4.70 -4.83 -7.35
CA HIS A 141 -3.56 -3.92 -7.25
C HIS A 141 -3.87 -2.67 -6.41
N VAL A 142 -5.03 -2.05 -6.61
CA VAL A 142 -5.48 -0.90 -5.81
C VAL A 142 -5.68 -1.31 -4.34
N ALA A 143 -6.29 -2.47 -4.08
CA ALA A 143 -6.53 -2.95 -2.73
C ALA A 143 -5.22 -3.23 -1.98
N LEU A 144 -4.26 -3.92 -2.61
CA LEU A 144 -2.96 -4.24 -2.02
C LEU A 144 -2.09 -2.99 -1.80
N ASP A 145 -2.13 -2.02 -2.72
CA ASP A 145 -1.44 -0.74 -2.54
C ASP A 145 -2.00 0.01 -1.31
N ASN A 146 -3.32 -0.01 -1.15
CA ASN A 146 -4.02 0.57 -0.01
C ASN A 146 -3.65 -0.15 1.32
N ILE A 147 -3.52 -1.48 1.32
CA ILE A 147 -3.06 -2.26 2.49
C ILE A 147 -1.63 -1.91 2.87
N SER A 148 -0.72 -1.84 1.88
CA SER A 148 0.70 -1.56 2.12
C SER A 148 0.88 -0.18 2.78
N LYS A 149 0.09 0.80 2.35
CA LYS A 149 0.06 2.13 2.95
C LYS A 149 -0.44 2.09 4.40
N PHE A 150 -1.55 1.41 4.66
CA PHE A 150 -2.10 1.24 6.01
C PHE A 150 -1.11 0.58 6.97
N LEU A 151 -0.47 -0.51 6.54
CA LEU A 151 0.46 -1.26 7.39
C LEU A 151 1.72 -0.44 7.71
N LYS A 152 2.22 0.35 6.76
CA LYS A 152 3.36 1.25 6.99
C LYS A 152 3.04 2.42 7.91
N GLU A 153 1.83 2.97 7.86
CA GLU A 153 1.38 4.01 8.80
C GLU A 153 1.21 3.47 10.23
N GLY A 154 0.69 2.24 10.39
CA GLY A 154 0.54 1.63 11.71
C GLY A 154 1.85 1.21 12.38
N LEU A 155 2.85 0.78 11.59
CA LEU A 155 4.16 0.34 12.09
C LEU A 155 5.13 1.48 12.37
N MET A 156 5.10 2.57 11.59
CA MET A 156 5.84 3.78 11.93
C MET A 156 5.01 4.63 12.88
N LYS A 157 4.86 4.19 14.14
CA LYS A 157 4.42 5.06 15.24
C LYS A 157 5.23 6.35 15.13
N ASP A 158 4.53 7.44 14.86
CA ASP A 158 5.14 8.74 14.61
C ASP A 158 6.19 9.04 15.69
N ARG A 159 7.39 9.46 15.29
CA ARG A 159 8.40 9.91 16.27
C ARG A 159 7.89 11.12 17.04
N PHE A 160 7.00 11.91 16.42
CA PHE A 160 6.24 13.00 17.03
C PHE A 160 4.82 12.55 17.42
N ASN A 161 4.69 11.36 18.01
CA ASN A 161 3.44 10.93 18.61
C ASN A 161 3.29 11.64 19.97
N PHE A 162 2.07 12.06 20.33
CA PHE A 162 1.80 12.71 21.62
C PHE A 162 2.26 11.86 22.82
N GLU A 163 2.27 10.51 22.67
CA GLU A 163 2.85 9.58 23.65
C GLU A 163 4.39 9.58 23.70
N ASN A 164 5.06 9.82 22.57
CA ASN A 164 6.53 9.89 22.50
C ASN A 164 7.07 11.27 22.89
N GLU A 165 6.25 12.32 22.73
CA GLU A 165 6.56 13.68 23.18
C GLU A 165 6.22 13.93 24.65
N SER A 166 5.53 12.99 25.30
CA SER A 166 5.22 13.08 26.73
C SER A 166 6.31 12.44 27.58
N PHE A 167 6.81 13.20 28.55
CA PHE A 167 7.81 12.76 29.52
C PHE A 167 7.21 12.70 30.93
N GLU A 168 7.84 11.90 31.79
CA GLU A 168 7.51 11.89 33.21
C GLU A 168 7.91 13.23 33.84
N GLN A 169 7.03 13.77 34.67
CA GLN A 169 7.21 15.05 35.35
C GLN A 169 7.14 14.84 36.86
N CYS A 170 7.68 15.78 37.64
CA CYS A 170 7.63 15.69 39.11
C CYS A 170 6.18 15.66 39.62
N GLU A 171 5.82 14.61 40.36
CA GLU A 171 4.51 14.47 41.01
C GLU A 171 4.51 14.94 42.46
N GLU A 172 5.70 15.06 43.07
CA GLU A 172 5.87 15.47 44.46
C GLU A 172 6.06 16.98 44.59
N LEU A 173 5.48 17.54 45.64
CA LEU A 173 5.64 18.95 46.02
C LEU A 173 6.92 19.10 46.85
N ILE A 174 7.86 19.93 46.38
CA ILE A 174 9.09 20.25 47.12
C ILE A 174 8.96 21.67 47.65
N GLU A 175 8.72 21.80 48.95
CA GLU A 175 8.60 23.10 49.62
C GLU A 175 9.95 23.52 50.22
N THR A 176 10.40 24.71 49.86
CA THR A 176 11.52 25.42 50.49
C THR A 176 11.08 26.83 50.87
N PRO A 177 11.80 27.55 51.76
CA PRO A 177 11.39 28.91 52.17
C PRO A 177 11.27 29.93 51.02
N TYR A 178 11.83 29.60 49.86
CA TYR A 178 11.85 30.44 48.67
C TYR A 178 11.34 29.70 47.42
N SER A 179 10.71 28.54 47.58
CA SER A 179 10.18 27.80 46.44
C SER A 179 8.87 28.41 45.95
N VAL A 180 8.69 28.38 44.64
CA VAL A 180 7.39 28.63 44.01
C VAL A 180 6.97 27.34 43.32
N ASN A 181 5.81 26.83 43.71
CA ASN A 181 5.29 25.55 43.22
C ASN A 181 4.01 25.80 42.43
N ILE A 182 4.01 25.43 41.15
CA ILE A 182 2.86 25.64 40.25
C ILE A 182 2.17 24.29 40.01
N PRO A 183 0.87 24.15 40.33
CA PRO A 183 0.14 22.92 40.05
C PRO A 183 -0.06 22.77 38.54
N MET A 184 0.24 21.60 37.99
CA MET A 184 0.03 21.30 36.58
C MET A 184 -0.62 19.94 36.35
N ARG A 185 -1.13 19.75 35.13
CA ARG A 185 -1.56 18.44 34.63
C ARG A 185 -0.73 18.11 33.41
N TYR A 186 -0.15 16.92 33.40
CA TYR A 186 0.62 16.43 32.27
C TYR A 186 0.06 15.09 31.81
N TYR A 187 0.22 14.80 30.53
CA TYR A 187 -0.18 13.53 29.94
C TYR A 187 1.03 12.63 29.85
N TYR A 188 0.95 11.41 30.37
CA TYR A 188 2.03 10.44 30.27
C TYR A 188 1.47 9.02 30.29
N LYS A 189 1.96 8.15 29.39
CA LYS A 189 1.52 6.75 29.23
C LYS A 189 -0.01 6.59 29.17
N GLY A 190 -0.67 7.42 28.35
CA GLY A 190 -2.10 7.26 28.08
C GLY A 190 -3.05 7.82 29.14
N LYS A 191 -2.54 8.50 30.18
CA LYS A 191 -3.37 9.06 31.26
C LYS A 191 -2.92 10.48 31.63
N PHE A 192 -3.89 11.31 31.99
CA PHE A 192 -3.62 12.59 32.63
C PHE A 192 -3.25 12.36 34.09
N ARG A 193 -2.11 12.92 34.48
CA ARG A 193 -1.59 12.90 35.85
C ARG A 193 -1.48 14.33 36.37
N LYS A 194 -1.62 14.49 37.68
CA LYS A 194 -1.33 15.76 38.35
C LYS A 194 0.16 15.78 38.69
N GLY A 195 0.80 16.92 38.49
CA GLY A 195 2.20 17.13 38.83
C GLY A 195 2.44 18.55 39.31
N TRP A 196 3.67 18.83 39.70
CA TRP A 196 4.10 20.13 40.20
C TRP A 196 5.35 20.59 39.48
N THR A 197 5.32 21.84 39.01
CA THR A 197 6.54 22.53 38.59
C THR A 197 7.15 23.19 39.83
N ASN A 198 8.17 22.55 40.39
CA ASN A 198 8.85 23.03 41.59
C ASN A 198 10.03 23.94 41.19
N ILE A 199 9.89 25.25 41.38
CA ILE A 199 10.99 26.21 41.23
C ILE A 199 11.63 26.37 42.61
N THR A 200 12.69 25.62 42.89
CA THR A 200 13.29 25.52 44.24
C THR A 200 14.08 26.75 44.66
N ASN A 201 14.56 27.54 43.70
CA ASN A 201 15.31 28.76 43.95
C ASN A 201 15.06 29.80 42.84
N CYS A 202 14.09 30.68 43.07
CA CYS A 202 13.73 31.75 42.13
C CYS A 202 14.85 32.80 41.95
N PHE A 203 15.84 32.87 42.84
CA PHE A 203 16.92 33.86 42.75
C PHE A 203 18.02 33.45 41.76
N ARG A 204 18.15 32.15 41.45
CA ARG A 204 19.11 31.65 40.45
C ARG A 204 18.59 31.93 39.03
N GLY A 205 18.80 33.16 38.57
CA GLY A 205 18.42 33.61 37.23
C GLY A 205 17.58 34.89 37.21
N THR A 206 17.22 35.42 38.37
CA THR A 206 16.49 36.69 38.49
C THR A 206 17.45 37.81 38.86
N TRP A 207 17.62 38.79 37.96
CA TRP A 207 18.35 40.02 38.29
C TRP A 207 17.35 41.06 38.77
N VAL A 208 17.40 41.38 40.06
CA VAL A 208 16.63 42.48 40.64
C VAL A 208 17.47 43.74 40.54
N VAL A 209 17.07 44.68 39.68
CA VAL A 209 17.65 46.03 39.58
C VAL A 209 16.67 46.99 40.22
N GLY A 210 17.02 47.52 41.38
CA GLY A 210 16.24 48.51 42.14
C GLY A 210 17.07 49.75 42.46
N THR A 211 16.41 50.88 42.65
CA THR A 211 17.06 52.07 43.22
C THR A 211 17.25 51.87 44.73
N PRO A 212 18.28 52.47 45.35
CA PRO A 212 18.52 52.32 46.79
C PRO A 212 17.26 52.66 47.60
N GLY A 213 16.77 51.70 48.39
CA GLY A 213 15.56 51.85 49.23
C GLY A 213 14.32 51.09 48.76
N SER A 214 14.43 50.21 47.76
CA SER A 214 13.36 49.30 47.30
C SER A 214 13.63 47.84 47.63
#